data_AF-A0A1R4HCF5-F1
#
_entry.id   AF-A0A1R4HCF5-F1
#
_cell.length_a   1.000
_cell.length_b   1.000
_cell.length_c   1.000
_cell.angle_alpha   90.00
_cell.angle_beta   90.00
_cell.angle_gamma   90.00
#
_symmetry.space_group_name_H-M   'P 1'
#
loop_
_entity.id
_entity.type
_entity.pdbx_description
1 polymer ?
#
loop_
_entity_poly.entity_id
_entity_poly.type
_entity_poly.pdbx_seq_one_letter_code
_entity_poly.pdbx_strand_id
1 'polypeptide(L)'
;MKKIIFAGIALLFSLSTAVFAEPHTDAALEHANAAVTHGKAGHADVLVEHAFPPLEHAMSAALVAKGVTKTHVDAAVTELEAAVEHGKMGHADVATQHAESAVTHLNAANAK
;
A
#
# COMPACT_ATOMS: atom_id res chain seq x y z
N MET A 1 -0.93 62.55 20.61
CA MET A 1 -1.41 61.96 19.34
C MET A 1 -0.25 61.30 18.60
N LYS A 2 -0.24 59.97 18.50
CA LYS A 2 0.49 59.24 17.46
C LYS A 2 -0.09 57.81 17.41
N LYS A 3 -0.89 57.54 16.38
CA LYS A 3 -1.56 56.25 16.17
C LYS A 3 -0.52 55.31 15.56
N ILE A 4 -0.12 54.26 16.29
CA ILE A 4 0.63 53.16 15.68
C ILE A 4 -0.40 52.17 15.17
N ILE A 5 -0.56 52.13 13.85
CA ILE A 5 -1.38 51.15 13.15
C ILE A 5 -0.48 49.94 12.90
N PHE A 6 -0.61 48.90 13.72
CA PHE A 6 -0.13 47.56 13.36
C PHE A 6 -1.29 46.83 12.69
N ALA A 7 -1.37 46.96 11.36
CA ALA A 7 -2.25 46.18 10.51
C ALA A 7 -1.45 45.03 9.90
N GLY A 8 -2.00 43.83 9.96
CA GLY A 8 -1.47 42.67 9.23
C GLY A 8 -1.55 41.38 10.01
N ILE A 9 -2.78 41.00 10.35
CA ILE A 9 -3.13 39.67 10.86
C ILE A 9 -2.50 38.61 9.95
N ALA A 10 -1.78 37.68 10.56
CA ALA A 10 -1.25 36.48 9.96
C ALA A 10 -2.37 35.73 9.22
N LEU A 11 -2.41 35.88 7.90
CA LEU A 11 -3.34 35.14 7.06
C LEU A 11 -2.81 33.72 6.93
N LEU A 12 -3.44 32.84 7.70
CA LEU A 12 -3.56 31.42 7.44
C LEU A 12 -3.56 31.13 5.93
N PHE A 13 -2.51 30.47 5.46
CA PHE A 13 -2.62 29.64 4.28
C PHE A 13 -2.01 28.27 4.60
N SER A 14 -2.73 27.57 5.48
CA SER A 14 -2.68 26.12 5.55
C SER A 14 -3.12 25.59 4.18
N LEU A 15 -2.18 25.48 3.23
CA LEU A 15 -2.34 24.57 2.11
C LEU A 15 -2.36 23.16 2.71
N SER A 16 -3.53 22.75 3.19
CA SER A 16 -3.91 21.34 3.12
C SER A 16 -4.14 21.06 1.64
N THR A 17 -3.04 20.92 0.89
CA THR A 17 -3.07 20.06 -0.28
C THR A 17 -3.30 18.67 0.26
N ALA A 18 -4.57 18.31 0.45
CA ALA A 18 -4.99 16.94 0.25
C ALA A 18 -4.68 16.63 -1.21
N VAL A 19 -3.40 16.41 -1.51
CA VAL A 19 -2.99 15.60 -2.64
C VAL A 19 -3.71 14.30 -2.35
N PHE A 20 -4.82 14.09 -3.05
CA PHE A 20 -5.38 12.77 -3.22
C PHE A 20 -4.28 12.02 -3.93
N ALA A 21 -3.37 11.42 -3.15
CA ALA A 21 -2.65 10.27 -3.64
C ALA A 21 -3.75 9.36 -4.15
N GLU A 22 -3.73 9.01 -5.44
CA GLU A 22 -4.48 7.83 -5.84
C GLU A 22 -4.16 6.77 -4.79
N PRO A 23 -5.18 6.14 -4.17
CA PRO A 23 -4.93 5.22 -3.09
C PRO A 23 -4.02 4.13 -3.65
N HIS A 24 -2.72 4.20 -3.34
CA HIS A 24 -1.69 3.29 -3.85
C HIS A 24 -2.08 1.83 -3.61
N THR A 25 -2.96 1.63 -2.63
CA THR A 25 -3.61 0.39 -2.21
C THR A 25 -4.64 -0.17 -3.22
N ASP A 26 -5.33 0.63 -4.04
CA ASP A 26 -6.29 0.11 -5.04
C ASP A 26 -5.58 -0.55 -6.22
N ALA A 27 -4.56 0.11 -6.77
CA ALA A 27 -3.68 -0.49 -7.78
C ALA A 27 -2.93 -1.71 -7.22
N ALA A 28 -2.49 -1.64 -5.95
CA ALA A 28 -1.88 -2.78 -5.29
C ALA A 28 -2.86 -3.98 -5.14
N LEU A 29 -4.15 -3.72 -4.90
CA LEU A 29 -5.16 -4.78 -4.79
C LEU A 29 -5.36 -5.53 -6.11
N GLU A 30 -5.41 -4.83 -7.26
CA GLU A 30 -5.59 -5.48 -8.56
C GLU A 30 -4.48 -6.50 -8.82
N HIS A 31 -3.24 -6.05 -8.70
CA HIS A 31 -2.08 -6.91 -8.91
C HIS A 31 -1.98 -8.04 -7.87
N ALA A 32 -2.23 -7.75 -6.59
CA ALA A 32 -2.20 -8.79 -5.55
C ALA A 32 -3.29 -9.88 -5.78
N ASN A 33 -4.48 -9.50 -6.26
CA ASN A 33 -5.52 -10.47 -6.64
C ASN A 33 -5.11 -11.32 -7.87
N ALA A 34 -4.41 -10.72 -8.84
CA ALA A 34 -3.85 -11.48 -9.96
C ALA A 34 -2.78 -12.48 -9.48
N ALA A 35 -1.92 -12.07 -8.53
CA ALA A 35 -0.94 -12.95 -7.89
C ALA A 35 -1.62 -14.15 -7.20
N VAL A 36 -2.69 -13.92 -6.44
CA VAL A 36 -3.51 -15.00 -5.85
C VAL A 36 -4.10 -15.93 -6.92
N THR A 37 -4.63 -15.36 -8.00
CA THR A 37 -5.26 -16.15 -9.09
C THR A 37 -4.24 -17.07 -9.75
N HIS A 38 -3.07 -16.55 -10.10
CA HIS A 38 -1.99 -17.33 -10.71
C HIS A 38 -1.35 -18.32 -9.74
N GLY A 39 -1.21 -17.93 -8.47
CA GLY A 39 -0.78 -18.83 -7.40
C GLY A 39 -1.68 -20.05 -7.22
N LYS A 40 -3.01 -19.84 -7.20
CA LYS A 40 -4.00 -20.93 -7.16
C LYS A 40 -3.93 -21.86 -8.36
N ALA A 41 -3.46 -21.36 -9.50
CA ALA A 41 -3.21 -22.16 -10.70
C ALA A 41 -1.85 -22.88 -10.68
N GLY A 42 -1.03 -22.70 -9.64
CA GLY A 42 0.32 -23.26 -9.55
C GLY A 42 1.38 -22.49 -10.35
N HIS A 43 1.03 -21.33 -10.90
CA HIS A 43 1.92 -20.50 -11.71
C HIS A 43 2.80 -19.62 -10.82
N ALA A 44 3.79 -20.21 -10.15
CA ALA A 44 4.64 -19.50 -9.18
C ALA A 44 5.38 -18.30 -9.79
N ASP A 45 5.88 -18.45 -11.02
CA ASP A 45 6.55 -17.40 -11.78
C ASP A 45 5.62 -16.23 -12.09
N VAL A 46 4.42 -16.51 -12.61
CA VAL A 46 3.43 -15.47 -12.93
C VAL A 46 2.86 -14.82 -11.67
N LEU A 47 2.76 -15.57 -10.56
CA LEU A 47 2.47 -14.99 -9.25
C LEU A 47 3.51 -13.92 -8.88
N VAL A 48 4.81 -14.21 -9.05
CA VAL A 48 5.89 -13.25 -8.73
C VAL A 48 5.78 -12.00 -9.59
N GLU A 49 5.49 -12.15 -10.88
CA GLU A 49 5.29 -11.01 -11.80
C GLU A 49 4.17 -10.08 -11.30
N HIS A 50 3.07 -10.66 -10.78
CA HIS A 50 1.97 -9.89 -10.24
C HIS A 50 2.18 -9.44 -8.78
N ALA A 51 3.04 -10.09 -7.98
CA ALA A 51 3.28 -9.72 -6.59
C ALA A 51 4.29 -8.56 -6.43
N PHE A 52 5.11 -8.28 -7.44
CA PHE A 52 6.14 -7.23 -7.36
C PHE A 52 5.60 -5.78 -7.46
N PRO A 53 4.73 -5.41 -8.43
CA PRO A 53 4.13 -4.08 -8.46
C PRO A 53 3.35 -3.66 -7.19
N PRO A 54 2.51 -4.52 -6.58
CA PRO A 54 1.77 -4.14 -5.38
C PRO A 54 2.71 -3.98 -4.17
N LEU A 55 3.86 -4.67 -4.15
CA LEU A 55 4.87 -4.48 -3.12
C LEU A 55 5.45 -3.05 -3.17
N GLU A 56 5.83 -2.57 -4.36
CA GLU A 56 6.35 -1.20 -4.52
C GLU A 56 5.32 -0.14 -4.11
N HIS A 57 4.05 -0.35 -4.48
CA HIS A 57 2.95 0.53 -4.09
C HIS A 57 2.69 0.50 -2.58
N ALA A 58 2.68 -0.68 -1.96
CA ALA A 58 2.50 -0.84 -0.51
C ALA A 58 3.65 -0.20 0.28
N MET A 59 4.91 -0.37 -0.17
CA MET A 59 6.07 0.30 0.43
C MET A 59 5.95 1.82 0.33
N SER A 60 5.50 2.34 -0.81
CA SER A 60 5.28 3.79 -0.99
C SER A 60 4.16 4.30 -0.06
N ALA A 61 3.07 3.55 0.07
CA ALA A 61 1.99 3.87 1.02
C ALA A 61 2.48 3.84 2.48
N ALA A 62 3.37 2.91 2.83
CA ALA A 62 3.92 2.75 4.18
C ALA A 62 4.70 3.98 4.68
N LEU A 63 5.28 4.78 3.76
CA LEU A 63 6.04 6.00 4.06
C LEU A 63 5.16 7.14 4.58
N VAL A 64 3.89 7.18 4.17
CA VAL A 64 2.98 8.28 4.48
C VAL A 64 1.81 7.87 5.38
N ALA A 65 1.50 6.57 5.45
CA ALA A 65 0.45 6.03 6.30
C ALA A 65 0.75 6.26 7.81
N LYS A 66 -0.31 6.37 8.61
CA LYS A 66 -0.21 6.55 10.07
C LYS A 66 -1.26 5.68 10.78
N GLY A 67 -1.06 5.44 12.07
CA GLY A 67 -2.01 4.71 12.91
C GLY A 67 -2.29 3.28 12.39
N VAL A 68 -3.54 2.83 12.53
CA VAL A 68 -3.97 1.47 12.16
C VAL A 68 -3.77 1.19 10.67
N THR A 69 -4.00 2.17 9.80
CA THR A 69 -3.73 2.03 8.36
C THR A 69 -2.27 1.66 8.11
N LYS A 70 -1.31 2.29 8.82
CA LYS A 70 0.11 1.94 8.69
C LYS A 70 0.37 0.49 9.11
N THR A 71 -0.23 0.03 10.21
CA THR A 71 -0.08 -1.37 10.65
C THR A 71 -0.50 -2.35 9.56
N HIS A 72 -1.63 -2.10 8.88
CA HIS A 72 -2.07 -2.97 7.80
C HIS A 72 -1.21 -2.83 6.54
N VAL A 73 -0.79 -1.63 6.16
CA VAL A 73 0.10 -1.45 5.00
C VAL A 73 1.46 -2.12 5.24
N ASP A 74 2.06 -1.97 6.41
CA ASP A 74 3.34 -2.63 6.76
C ASP A 74 3.19 -4.16 6.73
N ALA A 75 2.08 -4.70 7.23
CA ALA A 75 1.79 -6.14 7.15
C ALA A 75 1.61 -6.61 5.70
N ALA A 76 0.92 -5.84 4.86
CA ALA A 76 0.80 -6.16 3.44
C ALA A 76 2.16 -6.18 2.72
N VAL A 77 3.08 -5.26 3.07
CA VAL A 77 4.46 -5.27 2.55
C VAL A 77 5.16 -6.58 2.90
N THR A 78 5.16 -6.97 4.18
CA THR A 78 5.80 -8.21 4.64
C THR A 78 5.24 -9.45 3.94
N GLU A 79 3.92 -9.53 3.80
CA GLU A 79 3.27 -10.65 3.11
C GLU A 79 3.61 -10.68 1.60
N LEU A 80 3.68 -9.52 0.93
CA LEU A 80 4.09 -9.47 -0.48
C LEU A 80 5.56 -9.83 -0.69
N GLU A 81 6.46 -9.43 0.22
CA GLU A 81 7.86 -9.86 0.21
C GLU A 81 7.97 -11.39 0.32
N ALA A 82 7.23 -11.99 1.25
CA ALA A 82 7.20 -13.44 1.42
C ALA A 82 6.57 -14.17 0.21
N ALA A 83 5.52 -13.61 -0.39
CA ALA A 83 4.94 -14.13 -1.63
C ALA A 83 5.95 -14.14 -2.78
N VAL A 84 6.71 -13.04 -2.94
CA VAL A 84 7.77 -12.94 -3.95
C VAL A 84 8.91 -13.93 -3.67
N GLU A 85 9.35 -14.05 -2.41
CA GLU A 85 10.42 -14.98 -2.02
C GLU A 85 10.03 -16.43 -2.30
N HIS A 86 8.89 -16.88 -1.77
CA HIS A 86 8.40 -18.24 -1.98
C HIS A 86 8.05 -18.53 -3.44
N GLY A 87 7.49 -17.55 -4.17
CA GLY A 87 7.19 -17.68 -5.59
C GLY A 87 8.46 -17.89 -6.41
N LYS A 88 9.56 -17.18 -6.10
CA LYS A 88 10.87 -17.38 -6.74
C LYS A 88 11.48 -18.76 -6.46
N MET A 89 11.11 -19.40 -5.34
CA MET A 89 11.48 -20.77 -5.03
C MET A 89 10.61 -21.82 -5.73
N GLY A 90 9.58 -21.40 -6.48
CA GLY A 90 8.59 -22.29 -7.09
C GLY A 90 7.52 -22.80 -6.12
N HIS A 91 7.47 -22.27 -4.89
CA HIS A 91 6.50 -22.67 -3.86
C HIS A 91 5.17 -21.94 -4.08
N ALA A 92 4.47 -22.27 -5.18
CA ALA A 92 3.25 -21.57 -5.59
C ALA A 92 2.18 -21.54 -4.48
N ASP A 93 2.03 -22.64 -3.75
CA ASP A 93 1.07 -22.80 -2.65
C ASP A 93 1.36 -21.87 -1.47
N VAL A 94 2.61 -21.84 -0.99
CA VAL A 94 3.04 -20.96 0.11
C VAL A 94 2.98 -19.50 -0.32
N ALA A 95 3.43 -19.20 -1.54
CA ALA A 95 3.37 -17.86 -2.10
C ALA A 95 1.92 -17.35 -2.22
N THR A 96 0.98 -18.23 -2.57
CA THR A 96 -0.45 -17.90 -2.64
C THR A 96 -1.01 -17.50 -1.28
N GLN A 97 -0.66 -18.23 -0.21
CA GLN A 97 -1.12 -17.93 1.15
C GLN A 97 -0.69 -16.53 1.58
N HIS A 98 0.58 -16.18 1.30
CA HIS A 98 1.10 -14.85 1.55
C HIS A 98 0.40 -13.78 0.70
N ALA A 99 0.17 -14.04 -0.60
CA ALA A 99 -0.57 -13.11 -1.46
C ALA A 99 -2.02 -12.87 -0.97
N GLU A 100 -2.70 -13.90 -0.45
CA GLU A 100 -4.05 -13.77 0.14
C GLU A 100 -4.05 -12.94 1.44
N SER A 101 -3.05 -13.15 2.30
CA SER A 101 -2.84 -12.33 3.50
C SER A 101 -2.57 -10.87 3.15
N ALA A 102 -1.74 -10.62 2.13
CA ALA A 102 -1.49 -9.28 1.62
C ALA A 102 -2.78 -8.60 1.14
N VAL A 103 -3.61 -9.28 0.33
CA VAL A 103 -4.92 -8.77 -0.11
C VAL A 103 -5.82 -8.42 1.08
N THR A 104 -5.83 -9.25 2.12
CA THR A 104 -6.62 -9.00 3.33
C THR A 104 -6.18 -7.71 4.02
N HIS A 105 -4.87 -7.51 4.17
CA HIS A 105 -4.32 -6.31 4.80
C HIS A 105 -4.51 -5.05 3.95
N LEU A 106 -4.35 -5.13 2.62
CA LEU A 106 -4.60 -4.01 1.71
C LEU A 106 -6.08 -3.56 1.77
N ASN A 107 -7.02 -4.51 1.81
CA ASN A 107 -8.44 -4.20 2.00
C ASN A 107 -8.70 -3.52 3.35
N ALA A 108 -8.09 -4.01 4.43
CA ALA A 108 -8.22 -3.41 5.75
C ALA A 108 -7.61 -2.00 5.81
N ALA A 109 -6.50 -1.74 5.12
CA ALA A 109 -5.92 -0.41 4.98
C ALA A 109 -6.82 0.57 4.21
N ASN A 110 -7.66 0.05 3.30
CA ASN A 110 -8.63 0.80 2.51
C ASN A 110 -9.99 1.01 3.19
N ALA A 111 -10.28 0.29 4.28
CA ALA A 111 -11.48 0.49 5.06
C ALA A 111 -11.44 1.87 5.74
N LYS A 112 -12.46 2.71 5.47
CA LYS A 112 -12.61 4.05 6.05
C LYS A 112 -13.25 4.02 7.43
#